data_AF-A0A5J4T867-F1
#
_entry.id   AF-A0A5J4T867-F1
#
_cell.length_a   1.000
_cell.length_b   1.000
_cell.length_c   1.000
_cell.angle_alpha   90.00
_cell.angle_beta   90.00
_cell.angle_gamma   90.00
#
_symmetry.space_group_name_H-M   'P 1'
#
loop_
_entity.id
_entity.type
_entity.pdbx_description
1 polymer ?
#
loop_
_entity_poly.entity_id
_entity_poly.type
_entity_poly.pdbx_seq_one_letter_code
_entity_poly.pdbx_strand_id
1 'polypeptide(L)'
;MTKETQYEPTEAVLADFENARKFANKTHKKDVDWVLTRTSLTESFDDFFFNYIYVIVASGFRALTAARITQKLNDCHGDLEQMRKIFRNEQKIQAINTVWQKRGEWKTIRKTLTNVDSLKQFPRIGDIVKYHLARNIGLISCGKPDLHLVRYCEAHKISDPHQLINGISKKTGIIPGAADFMLWVWLSHSRGTKENACCNSEFILR
;
A
#
# COMPACT_ATOMS: atom_id res chain seq x y z
N MET A 1 21.65 -22.41 -3.87
CA MET A 1 20.49 -21.91 -3.11
C MET A 1 20.86 -21.87 -1.65
N THR A 2 21.32 -20.73 -1.15
CA THR A 2 21.44 -20.49 0.29
C THR A 2 20.04 -20.60 0.89
N LYS A 3 19.85 -21.43 1.92
CA LYS A 3 18.63 -21.44 2.72
C LYS A 3 18.51 -20.03 3.29
N GLU A 4 17.63 -19.20 2.75
CA GLU A 4 17.27 -17.94 3.40
C GLU A 4 16.76 -18.30 4.78
N THR A 5 17.52 -17.94 5.81
CA THR A 5 17.18 -18.22 7.19
C THR A 5 15.87 -17.50 7.48
N GLN A 6 14.80 -18.27 7.67
CA GLN A 6 13.49 -17.71 7.95
C GLN A 6 13.55 -16.98 9.29
N TYR A 7 13.30 -15.67 9.28
CA TYR A 7 13.21 -14.88 10.51
C TYR A 7 12.04 -15.36 11.35
N GLU A 8 12.29 -15.63 12.63
CA GLU A 8 11.27 -15.97 13.62
C GLU A 8 11.07 -14.74 14.54
N PRO A 9 9.87 -14.13 14.55
CA PRO A 9 9.59 -12.95 15.36
C PRO A 9 9.82 -13.18 16.85
N THR A 10 10.44 -12.20 17.52
CA THR A 10 10.56 -12.21 18.97
C THR A 10 9.22 -11.91 19.64
N GLU A 11 9.09 -12.22 20.94
CA GLU A 11 7.90 -11.88 21.71
C GLU A 11 7.61 -10.37 21.70
N ALA A 12 8.65 -9.53 21.74
CA ALA A 12 8.50 -8.08 21.65
C ALA A 12 7.90 -7.63 20.30
N VAL A 13 8.37 -8.21 19.18
CA VAL A 13 7.82 -7.92 17.85
C VAL A 13 6.36 -8.39 17.73
N LEU A 14 6.02 -9.54 18.31
CA LEU A 14 4.65 -10.04 18.33
C LEU A 14 3.73 -9.17 19.20
N ALA A 15 4.22 -8.67 20.33
CA ALA A 15 3.49 -7.75 21.19
C ALA A 15 3.24 -6.39 20.49
N ASP A 16 4.25 -5.85 19.81
CA ASP A 16 4.10 -4.65 18.97
C ASP A 16 3.07 -4.86 17.86
N PHE A 17 3.14 -6.00 17.16
CA PHE A 17 2.19 -6.34 16.12
C PHE A 17 0.76 -6.46 16.66
N GLU A 18 0.58 -7.05 17.84
CA GLU A 18 -0.73 -7.15 18.46
C GLU A 18 -1.31 -5.76 18.80
N ASN A 19 -0.48 -4.84 19.29
CA ASN A 19 -0.87 -3.45 19.49
C ASN A 19 -1.24 -2.77 18.16
N ALA A 20 -0.46 -3.04 17.11
CA ALA A 20 -0.73 -2.52 15.77
C ALA A 20 -2.06 -3.05 15.21
N ARG A 21 -2.32 -4.34 15.36
CA ARG A 21 -3.56 -5.01 14.96
C ARG A 21 -4.76 -4.41 15.68
N LYS A 22 -4.70 -4.23 17.00
CA LYS A 22 -5.77 -3.59 17.77
C LYS A 22 -6.02 -2.16 17.31
N PHE A 23 -4.96 -1.37 17.15
CA PHE A 23 -5.07 0.02 16.74
C PHE A 23 -5.65 0.17 15.33
N ALA A 24 -5.16 -0.60 14.36
CA ALA A 24 -5.63 -0.55 12.98
C ALA A 24 -7.08 -1.03 12.85
N ASN A 25 -7.48 -2.09 13.54
CA ASN A 25 -8.88 -2.54 13.55
C ASN A 25 -9.82 -1.52 14.22
N LYS A 26 -9.34 -0.80 15.24
CA LYS A 26 -10.12 0.26 15.87
C LYS A 26 -10.30 1.47 14.95
N THR A 27 -9.26 1.88 14.24
CA THR A 27 -9.19 3.21 13.59
C THR A 27 -9.29 3.20 12.08
N HIS A 28 -8.98 2.09 11.42
CA HIS A 28 -8.89 1.96 9.95
C HIS A 28 -9.50 0.63 9.48
N LYS A 29 -10.59 0.18 10.12
CA LYS A 29 -11.25 -1.10 9.85
C LYS A 29 -11.57 -1.31 8.36
N LYS A 30 -12.09 -0.28 7.69
CA LYS A 30 -12.44 -0.35 6.25
C LYS A 30 -11.22 -0.70 5.39
N ASP A 31 -10.06 -0.13 5.69
CA ASP A 31 -8.82 -0.44 4.96
C ASP A 31 -8.28 -1.83 5.30
N VAL A 32 -8.32 -2.21 6.59
CA VAL A 32 -7.94 -3.54 7.04
C VAL A 32 -8.78 -4.62 6.35
N ASP A 33 -10.10 -4.48 6.38
CA ASP A 33 -11.04 -5.42 5.77
C ASP A 33 -10.81 -5.53 4.26
N TRP A 34 -10.57 -4.40 3.58
CA TRP A 34 -10.21 -4.42 2.16
C TRP A 34 -8.96 -5.26 1.92
N VAL A 35 -7.86 -4.94 2.59
CA VAL A 35 -6.57 -5.62 2.38
C VAL A 35 -6.67 -7.12 2.69
N LEU A 36 -7.41 -7.51 3.72
CA LEU A 36 -7.66 -8.92 4.06
C LEU A 36 -8.36 -9.69 2.93
N THR A 37 -9.21 -9.03 2.14
CA THR A 37 -9.93 -9.65 1.01
C THR A 37 -9.17 -9.60 -0.32
N ARG A 38 -8.02 -8.90 -0.39
CA ARG A 38 -7.24 -8.77 -1.62
C ARG A 38 -6.33 -9.99 -1.84
N THR A 39 -6.95 -11.14 -2.08
CA THR A 39 -6.25 -12.40 -2.34
C THR A 39 -6.07 -12.71 -3.83
N SER A 40 -6.65 -11.90 -4.72
CA SER A 40 -6.54 -12.04 -6.16
C SER A 40 -6.53 -10.68 -6.86
N LEU A 41 -5.82 -10.60 -8.00
CA LEU A 41 -5.69 -9.38 -8.79
C LEU A 41 -7.07 -8.85 -9.22
N THR A 42 -7.34 -7.57 -8.95
CA THR A 42 -8.61 -6.93 -9.30
C THR A 42 -8.92 -7.05 -10.79
N GLU A 43 -10.20 -7.29 -11.10
CA GLU A 43 -10.72 -7.30 -12.47
C GLU A 43 -11.17 -5.90 -12.91
N SER A 44 -11.55 -5.05 -11.97
CA SER A 44 -12.03 -3.70 -12.23
C SER A 44 -10.88 -2.76 -12.56
N PHE A 45 -10.97 -2.07 -13.69
CA PHE A 45 -10.03 -1.00 -14.02
C PHE A 45 -10.14 0.15 -13.01
N ASP A 46 -11.35 0.49 -12.57
CA ASP A 46 -11.58 1.60 -11.64
C ASP A 46 -10.95 1.32 -10.27
N ASP A 47 -11.04 0.08 -9.78
CA ASP A 47 -10.34 -0.34 -8.56
C ASP A 47 -8.82 -0.22 -8.74
N PHE A 48 -8.29 -0.73 -9.86
CA PHE A 48 -6.87 -0.60 -10.16
C PHE A 48 -6.43 0.87 -10.23
N PHE A 49 -7.21 1.69 -10.93
CA PHE A 49 -6.88 3.08 -11.22
C PHE A 49 -6.89 3.94 -9.95
N PHE A 50 -7.90 3.77 -9.09
CA PHE A 50 -7.96 4.45 -7.80
C PHE A 50 -6.71 4.14 -6.95
N ASN A 51 -6.36 2.86 -6.84
CA ASN A 51 -5.18 2.41 -6.09
C ASN A 51 -3.87 2.90 -6.73
N TYR A 52 -3.79 2.92 -8.06
CA TYR A 52 -2.65 3.48 -8.81
C TYR A 52 -2.45 4.97 -8.52
N ILE A 53 -3.52 5.77 -8.57
CA ILE A 53 -3.46 7.19 -8.18
C ILE A 53 -2.97 7.30 -6.75
N TYR A 54 -3.56 6.55 -5.81
CA TYR A 54 -3.20 6.65 -4.40
C TYR A 54 -1.72 6.38 -4.17
N VAL A 55 -1.16 5.27 -4.67
CA VAL A 55 0.25 4.95 -4.42
C VAL A 55 1.22 5.97 -5.05
N ILE A 56 0.84 6.55 -6.20
CA ILE A 56 1.64 7.60 -6.83
C ILE A 56 1.60 8.87 -6.03
N VAL A 57 0.43 9.30 -5.56
CA VAL A 57 0.31 10.52 -4.76
C VAL A 57 0.98 10.31 -3.41
N ALA A 58 0.74 9.19 -2.72
CA ALA A 58 1.33 8.85 -1.43
C ALA A 58 2.86 8.77 -1.46
N SER A 59 3.46 8.44 -2.61
CA SER A 59 4.91 8.52 -2.79
C SER A 59 5.40 9.98 -2.66
N GLY A 60 5.97 10.31 -1.49
CA GLY A 60 6.46 11.65 -1.15
C GLY A 60 5.45 12.56 -0.43
N PHE A 61 4.30 12.04 -0.02
CA PHE A 61 3.27 12.81 0.69
C PHE A 61 2.80 12.07 1.95
N ARG A 62 2.21 12.81 2.90
CA ARG A 62 1.50 12.19 4.03
C ARG A 62 0.27 11.45 3.50
N ALA A 63 -0.04 10.29 4.10
CA ALA A 63 -1.16 9.44 3.66
C ALA A 63 -2.50 10.18 3.60
N LEU A 64 -2.84 10.98 4.63
CA LEU A 64 -4.05 11.79 4.64
C LEU A 64 -4.11 12.80 3.48
N THR A 65 -2.98 13.43 3.15
CA THR A 65 -2.89 14.34 1.99
C THR A 65 -3.12 13.57 0.70
N ALA A 66 -2.52 12.39 0.57
CA ALA A 66 -2.71 11.54 -0.59
C ALA A 66 -4.17 11.11 -0.75
N ALA A 67 -4.80 10.59 0.31
CA ALA A 67 -6.20 10.16 0.30
C ALA A 67 -7.17 11.28 -0.16
N ARG A 68 -6.97 12.51 0.34
CA ARG A 68 -7.77 13.68 -0.06
C ARG A 68 -7.62 14.04 -1.53
N ILE A 69 -6.42 13.90 -2.08
CA ILE A 69 -6.12 14.24 -3.48
C ILE A 69 -6.59 13.12 -4.39
N THR A 70 -6.40 11.85 -4.01
CA THR A 70 -6.76 10.68 -4.80
C THR A 70 -8.22 10.70 -5.22
N GLN A 71 -9.15 10.92 -4.28
CA GLN A 71 -10.58 10.94 -4.61
C GLN A 71 -10.86 11.97 -5.70
N LYS A 72 -10.38 13.20 -5.52
CA LYS A 72 -10.60 14.30 -6.46
C LYS A 72 -9.98 14.02 -7.83
N LEU A 73 -8.80 13.42 -7.88
CA LEU A 73 -8.14 13.06 -9.15
C LEU A 73 -8.83 11.88 -9.85
N ASN A 74 -9.37 10.93 -9.08
CA ASN A 74 -10.13 9.82 -9.63
C ASN A 74 -11.40 10.31 -10.33
N ASP A 75 -12.10 11.27 -9.72
CA ASP A 75 -13.31 11.90 -10.26
C ASP A 75 -13.05 12.71 -11.55
N CYS A 76 -11.79 13.04 -11.85
CA CYS A 76 -11.42 13.71 -13.11
C CYS A 76 -11.39 12.75 -14.31
N HIS A 77 -11.41 11.43 -14.11
CA HIS A 77 -11.41 10.47 -15.21
C HIS A 77 -10.33 10.76 -16.27
N GLY A 78 -9.10 11.03 -15.80
CA GLY A 78 -7.96 11.33 -16.67
C GLY A 78 -7.96 12.68 -17.36
N ASP A 79 -8.92 13.58 -17.12
CA ASP A 79 -8.95 14.95 -17.64
C ASP A 79 -7.77 15.77 -17.08
N LEU A 80 -6.83 16.12 -17.95
CA LEU A 80 -5.61 16.84 -17.58
C LEU A 80 -5.91 18.23 -17.01
N GLU A 81 -6.85 18.97 -17.60
CA GLU A 81 -7.17 20.33 -17.19
C GLU A 81 -7.83 20.36 -15.81
N GLN A 82 -8.71 19.40 -15.54
CA GLN A 82 -9.31 19.25 -14.21
C GLN A 82 -8.29 18.80 -13.17
N MET A 83 -7.44 17.81 -13.50
CA MET A 83 -6.39 17.35 -12.59
C MET A 83 -5.40 18.46 -12.21
N ARG A 84 -5.01 19.32 -13.16
CA ARG A 84 -4.12 20.48 -12.93
C ARG A 84 -4.68 21.52 -11.96
N LYS A 85 -6.01 21.65 -11.89
CA LYS A 85 -6.67 22.53 -10.92
C LYS A 85 -6.58 21.98 -9.49
N ILE A 86 -6.44 20.66 -9.34
CA ILE A 86 -6.42 19.96 -8.04
C ILE A 86 -4.98 19.75 -7.54
N PHE A 87 -4.08 19.37 -8.44
CA PHE A 87 -2.74 18.92 -8.10
C PHE A 87 -1.71 19.56 -9.02
N ARG A 88 -0.59 20.04 -8.46
CA ARG A 88 0.42 20.80 -9.22
C ARG A 88 1.61 19.96 -9.71
N ASN A 89 1.63 18.65 -9.43
CA ASN A 89 2.73 17.80 -9.84
C ASN A 89 2.48 17.27 -11.26
N GLU A 90 2.96 18.00 -12.26
CA GLU A 90 2.73 17.68 -13.68
C GLU A 90 3.18 16.27 -14.06
N GLN A 91 4.33 15.82 -13.55
CA GLN A 91 4.84 14.47 -13.85
C GLN A 91 3.89 13.36 -13.35
N LYS A 92 3.29 13.54 -12.16
CA LYS A 92 2.30 12.59 -11.63
C LYS A 92 0.97 12.69 -12.38
N ILE A 93 0.54 13.89 -12.77
CA ILE A 93 -0.67 14.09 -13.58
C ILE A 93 -0.55 13.39 -14.94
N GLN A 94 0.57 13.56 -15.63
CA GLN A 94 0.83 12.89 -16.91
C GLN A 94 0.84 11.36 -16.77
N ALA A 95 1.41 10.84 -15.68
CA ALA A 95 1.39 9.42 -15.37
C ALA A 95 -0.05 8.88 -15.18
N ILE A 96 -0.88 9.61 -14.43
CA ILE A 96 -2.30 9.27 -14.19
C ILE A 96 -3.07 9.28 -15.51
N ASN A 97 -2.94 10.33 -16.32
CA ASN A 97 -3.58 10.39 -17.63
C ASN A 97 -3.13 9.23 -18.55
N THR A 98 -1.83 8.95 -18.61
CA THR A 98 -1.27 7.85 -19.43
C THR A 98 -1.92 6.51 -19.08
N VAL A 99 -2.12 6.22 -17.79
CA VAL A 99 -2.80 4.99 -17.37
C VAL A 99 -4.29 5.02 -17.69
N TRP A 100 -4.96 6.17 -17.52
CA TRP A 100 -6.38 6.32 -17.87
C TRP A 100 -6.68 6.06 -19.35
N GLN A 101 -5.80 6.50 -20.25
CA GLN A 101 -5.99 6.26 -21.69
C GLN A 101 -5.97 4.77 -22.05
N LYS A 102 -5.32 3.93 -21.22
CA LYS A 102 -5.23 2.49 -21.41
C LYS A 102 -6.41 1.70 -20.82
N ARG A 103 -7.45 2.35 -20.32
CA ARG A 103 -8.62 1.68 -19.69
C ARG A 103 -9.27 0.62 -20.59
N GLY A 104 -9.36 0.88 -21.89
CA GLY A 104 -9.91 -0.06 -22.87
C GLY A 104 -9.07 -1.32 -23.07
N GLU A 105 -7.79 -1.27 -22.68
CA GLU A 105 -6.83 -2.37 -22.81
C GLU A 105 -6.64 -3.13 -21.49
N TRP A 106 -7.39 -2.78 -20.43
CA TRP A 106 -7.16 -3.30 -19.08
C TRP A 106 -7.13 -4.82 -19.02
N LYS A 107 -8.04 -5.51 -19.72
CA LYS A 107 -8.07 -6.98 -19.75
C LYS A 107 -6.77 -7.59 -20.32
N THR A 108 -6.15 -6.93 -21.29
CA THR A 108 -4.88 -7.37 -21.88
C THR A 108 -3.72 -7.04 -20.96
N ILE A 109 -3.67 -5.81 -20.44
CA ILE A 109 -2.62 -5.36 -19.49
C ILE A 109 -2.63 -6.23 -18.23
N ARG A 110 -3.81 -6.51 -17.67
CA ARG A 110 -3.96 -7.35 -16.48
C ARG A 110 -3.31 -8.73 -16.63
N LYS A 111 -3.35 -9.32 -17.83
CA LYS A 111 -2.71 -10.62 -18.10
C LYS A 111 -1.18 -10.56 -18.06
N THR A 112 -0.58 -9.39 -18.24
CA THR A 112 0.87 -9.21 -18.12
C THR A 112 1.32 -9.05 -16.67
N LEU A 113 0.38 -8.84 -15.74
CA LEU A 113 0.67 -8.64 -14.32
C LEU A 113 0.85 -9.97 -13.58
N THR A 114 2.02 -10.58 -13.73
CA THR A 114 2.31 -11.94 -13.21
C THR A 114 3.12 -11.95 -11.91
N ASN A 115 3.81 -10.87 -11.59
CA ASN A 115 4.63 -10.72 -10.38
C ASN A 115 4.78 -9.23 -10.01
N VAL A 116 5.35 -8.90 -8.85
CA VAL A 116 5.46 -7.49 -8.42
C VAL A 116 6.24 -6.63 -9.43
N ASP A 117 7.27 -7.16 -10.08
CA ASP A 117 8.08 -6.41 -11.06
C ASP A 117 7.32 -6.06 -12.34
N SER A 118 6.33 -6.85 -12.73
CA SER A 118 5.46 -6.52 -13.86
C SER A 118 4.75 -5.16 -13.69
N LEU A 119 4.57 -4.67 -12.47
CA LEU A 119 3.97 -3.35 -12.20
C LEU A 119 4.89 -2.18 -12.59
N LYS A 120 6.19 -2.41 -12.75
CA LYS A 120 7.15 -1.37 -13.18
C LYS A 120 6.91 -0.90 -14.63
N GLN A 121 6.07 -1.59 -15.39
CA GLN A 121 5.61 -1.13 -16.70
C GLN A 121 4.75 0.15 -16.61
N PHE A 122 4.15 0.43 -15.44
CA PHE A 122 3.34 1.62 -15.25
C PHE A 122 4.22 2.83 -14.90
N PRO A 123 3.93 4.03 -15.44
CA PRO A 123 4.69 5.22 -15.11
C PRO A 123 4.73 5.47 -13.60
N ARG A 124 5.88 5.90 -13.09
CA ARG A 124 6.12 6.28 -11.68
C ARG A 124 6.04 5.13 -10.66
N ILE A 125 5.93 3.87 -11.11
CA ILE A 125 6.03 2.70 -10.24
C ILE A 125 7.49 2.22 -10.18
N GLY A 126 8.19 2.60 -9.11
CA GLY A 126 9.56 2.18 -8.84
C GLY A 126 9.67 0.98 -7.88
N ASP A 127 10.90 0.69 -7.43
CA ASP A 127 11.22 -0.53 -6.68
C ASP A 127 10.53 -0.66 -5.33
N ILE A 128 10.15 0.45 -4.69
CA ILE A 128 9.38 0.43 -3.42
C ILE A 128 7.88 0.59 -3.67
N VAL A 129 7.49 1.36 -4.69
CA VAL A 129 6.07 1.69 -4.95
C VAL A 129 5.32 0.47 -5.48
N LYS A 130 5.98 -0.40 -6.24
CA LYS A 130 5.41 -1.64 -6.79
C LYS A 130 4.77 -2.53 -5.71
N TYR A 131 5.40 -2.67 -4.54
CA TYR A 131 4.88 -3.50 -3.44
C TYR A 131 3.59 -2.92 -2.85
N HIS A 132 3.50 -1.59 -2.77
CA HIS A 132 2.29 -0.93 -2.29
C HIS A 132 1.11 -1.20 -3.23
N LEU A 133 1.33 -1.00 -4.53
CA LEU A 133 0.31 -1.24 -5.53
C LEU A 133 -0.09 -2.71 -5.58
N ALA A 134 0.89 -3.62 -5.58
CA ALA A 134 0.66 -5.06 -5.59
C ALA A 134 -0.25 -5.53 -4.45
N ARG A 135 0.01 -5.04 -3.22
CA ARG A 135 -0.79 -5.32 -2.04
C ARG A 135 -2.23 -4.83 -2.22
N ASN A 136 -2.40 -3.60 -2.70
CA ASN A 136 -3.72 -2.96 -2.80
C ASN A 136 -4.65 -3.59 -3.84
N ILE A 137 -4.08 -4.02 -4.97
CA ILE A 137 -4.85 -4.58 -6.08
C ILE A 137 -4.99 -6.10 -6.00
N GLY A 138 -4.42 -6.73 -4.97
CA GLY A 138 -4.45 -8.18 -4.76
C GLY A 138 -3.55 -8.98 -5.70
N LEU A 139 -2.54 -8.34 -6.33
CA LEU A 139 -1.58 -9.06 -7.15
C LEU A 139 -0.75 -10.03 -6.30
N ILE A 140 -0.16 -9.51 -5.22
CA ILE A 140 0.62 -10.26 -4.23
C ILE A 140 0.36 -9.64 -2.86
N SER A 141 0.14 -10.49 -1.86
CA SER A 141 0.11 -10.08 -0.45
C SER A 141 1.55 -10.04 0.07
N CYS A 142 2.11 -8.84 0.25
CA CYS A 142 3.49 -8.63 0.68
C CYS A 142 3.63 -7.37 1.54
N GLY A 143 4.74 -7.29 2.28
CA GLY A 143 5.16 -6.04 2.93
C GLY A 143 5.70 -5.02 1.93
N LYS A 144 5.47 -3.74 2.20
CA LYS A 144 6.11 -2.63 1.47
C LYS A 144 7.33 -2.18 2.28
N PRO A 145 8.56 -2.27 1.74
CA PRO A 145 9.77 -1.85 2.45
C PRO A 145 9.89 -0.31 2.47
N ASP A 146 8.96 0.35 3.16
CA ASP A 146 8.96 1.80 3.31
C ASP A 146 9.79 2.27 4.51
N LEU A 147 9.93 3.58 4.67
CA LEU A 147 10.77 4.16 5.70
C LEU A 147 10.33 3.78 7.13
N HIS A 148 9.03 3.58 7.39
CA HIS A 148 8.56 3.16 8.71
C HIS A 148 8.97 1.73 9.00
N LEU A 149 8.73 0.83 8.04
CA LEU A 149 9.05 -0.58 8.20
C LEU A 149 10.57 -0.83 8.25
N VAL A 150 11.34 -0.12 7.41
CA VAL A 150 12.82 -0.18 7.41
C VAL A 150 13.38 0.28 8.75
N ARG A 151 12.93 1.43 9.28
CA ARG A 151 13.38 1.93 10.60
C ARG A 151 12.99 0.99 11.74
N TYR A 152 11.82 0.36 11.64
CA TYR A 152 11.41 -0.66 12.60
C TYR A 152 12.34 -1.87 12.54
N CYS A 153 12.67 -2.36 11.35
CA CYS A 153 13.61 -3.45 11.17
C CYS A 153 14.99 -3.12 11.75
N GLU A 154 15.52 -1.92 11.47
CA GLU A 154 16.80 -1.45 12.01
C GLU A 154 16.82 -1.45 13.55
N ALA A 155 15.75 -0.94 14.18
CA ALA A 155 15.62 -0.90 15.64
C ALA A 155 15.60 -2.30 16.28
N HIS A 156 15.13 -3.31 15.54
CA HIS A 156 15.07 -4.70 15.98
C HIS A 156 16.18 -5.60 15.39
N LYS A 157 17.18 -5.01 14.70
CA LYS A 157 18.29 -5.72 14.04
C LYS A 157 17.82 -6.78 13.03
N ILE A 158 16.75 -6.48 12.30
CA ILE A 158 16.19 -7.32 11.24
C ILE A 158 16.70 -6.78 9.90
N SER A 159 17.26 -7.64 9.06
CA SER A 159 17.91 -7.23 7.81
C SER A 159 16.94 -6.94 6.67
N ASP A 160 15.76 -7.58 6.67
CA ASP A 160 14.80 -7.50 5.56
C ASP A 160 13.36 -7.30 6.07
N PRO A 161 12.70 -6.18 5.68
CA PRO A 161 11.27 -5.97 5.90
C PRO A 161 10.36 -7.12 5.48
N HIS A 162 10.66 -7.82 4.37
CA HIS A 162 9.83 -8.94 3.94
C HIS A 162 9.97 -10.13 4.88
N GLN A 163 11.16 -10.40 5.41
CA GLN A 163 11.36 -11.45 6.42
C GLN A 163 10.58 -11.16 7.70
N LEU A 164 10.56 -9.91 8.17
CA LEU A 164 9.74 -9.49 9.32
C LEU A 164 8.26 -9.79 9.07
N ILE A 165 7.71 -9.30 7.95
CA ILE A 165 6.28 -9.44 7.64
C ILE A 165 5.89 -10.91 7.43
N ASN A 166 6.73 -11.69 6.75
CA ASN A 166 6.50 -13.13 6.56
C ASN A 166 6.58 -13.90 7.88
N GLY A 167 7.51 -13.53 8.76
CA GLY A 167 7.61 -14.10 10.11
C GLY A 167 6.37 -13.82 10.95
N ILE A 168 5.91 -12.57 10.98
CA ILE A 168 4.66 -12.18 11.66
C ILE A 168 3.47 -12.96 11.08
N SER A 169 3.38 -13.02 9.75
CA SER A 169 2.30 -13.74 9.08
C SER A 169 2.26 -15.22 9.48
N LYS A 170 3.41 -15.90 9.47
CA LYS A 170 3.52 -17.32 9.87
C LYS A 170 3.10 -17.56 11.31
N LYS A 171 3.46 -16.66 12.24
CA LYS A 171 3.12 -16.80 13.67
C LYS A 171 1.66 -16.48 14.00
N THR A 172 1.06 -15.56 13.26
CA THR A 172 -0.26 -15.00 13.60
C THR A 172 -1.39 -15.50 12.70
N GLY A 173 -1.06 -16.08 11.55
CA GLY A 173 -2.03 -16.45 10.51
C GLY A 173 -2.57 -15.25 9.71
N ILE A 174 -2.16 -14.02 10.00
CA ILE A 174 -2.55 -12.84 9.25
C ILE A 174 -1.76 -12.79 7.93
N ILE A 175 -2.43 -12.54 6.80
CA ILE A 175 -1.76 -12.47 5.50
C ILE A 175 -0.73 -11.31 5.44
N PRO A 176 0.39 -11.45 4.72
CA PRO A 176 1.50 -10.48 4.74
C PRO A 176 1.08 -9.03 4.48
N GLY A 177 0.24 -8.78 3.47
CA GLY A 177 -0.20 -7.44 3.11
C GLY A 177 -1.07 -6.76 4.18
N ALA A 178 -1.83 -7.54 4.95
CA ALA A 178 -2.62 -7.03 6.08
C ALA A 178 -1.73 -6.78 7.30
N ALA A 179 -0.76 -7.67 7.55
CA ALA A 179 0.23 -7.47 8.61
C ALA A 179 1.04 -6.19 8.38
N ASP A 180 1.49 -5.97 7.14
CA ASP A 180 2.12 -4.72 6.69
C ASP A 180 1.25 -3.50 6.96
N PHE A 181 0.00 -3.52 6.49
CA PHE A 181 -0.92 -2.39 6.66
C PHE A 181 -1.11 -2.02 8.13
N MET A 182 -1.39 -3.02 8.98
CA MET A 182 -1.61 -2.82 10.41
C MET A 182 -0.39 -2.20 11.09
N LEU A 183 0.80 -2.75 10.81
CA LEU A 183 2.05 -2.26 11.38
C LEU A 183 2.35 -0.83 10.89
N TRP A 184 2.16 -0.56 9.61
CA TRP A 184 2.33 0.77 9.03
C TRP A 184 1.40 1.82 9.64
N VAL A 185 0.11 1.50 9.80
CA VAL A 185 -0.87 2.41 10.43
C VAL A 185 -0.40 2.76 11.84
N TRP A 186 -0.02 1.76 12.63
CA TRP A 186 0.42 1.99 14.00
C TRP A 186 1.71 2.81 14.08
N LEU A 187 2.72 2.49 13.27
CA LEU A 187 3.99 3.21 13.22
C LEU A 187 3.82 4.66 12.76
N SER A 188 2.96 4.93 11.78
CA SER A 188 2.67 6.27 11.28
C SER A 188 1.88 7.14 12.27
N HIS A 189 1.27 6.51 13.29
CA HIS A 189 0.48 7.15 14.35
C HIS A 189 1.23 7.21 15.69
N SER A 190 2.55 7.36 15.63
CA SER A 190 3.41 7.40 16.83
C SER A 190 3.14 6.21 17.74
N ARG A 191 3.08 5.01 17.16
CA ARG A 191 2.80 3.75 17.86
C ARG A 191 1.43 3.76 18.57
N GLY A 192 0.43 4.33 17.90
CA GLY A 192 -0.95 4.38 18.36
C GLY A 192 -1.20 5.34 19.54
N THR A 193 -0.23 6.19 19.90
CA THR A 193 -0.41 7.18 20.97
C THR A 193 -1.25 8.39 20.54
N LYS A 194 -1.50 8.53 19.23
CA LYS A 194 -2.29 9.64 18.67
C LYS A 194 -3.20 9.13 17.56
N GLU A 195 -4.47 9.50 17.63
CA GLU A 195 -5.38 9.42 16.48
C GLU A 195 -5.20 10.69 15.62
N ASN A 196 -5.27 10.54 14.30
CA ASN A 196 -5.19 11.63 13.34
C ASN A 196 -6.54 11.79 12.63
N ALA A 197 -6.69 12.84 11.81
CA ALA A 197 -7.90 13.08 11.02
C ALA A 197 -8.22 11.98 9.97
N CYS A 198 -7.33 11.00 9.75
CA CYS A 198 -7.64 9.82 8.95
C CYS A 198 -8.29 8.68 9.76
N CYS A 199 -8.15 8.66 11.09
CA CYS A 199 -8.75 7.65 11.95
C CYS A 199 -10.27 7.79 11.93
N ASN A 200 -10.99 6.66 11.79
CA ASN A 200 -12.45 6.58 11.78
C ASN A 200 -13.11 7.52 10.76
N SER A 201 -12.40 7.80 9.67
CA SER A 201 -12.85 8.70 8.62
C SER A 201 -13.25 7.94 7.36
N GLU A 202 -13.78 8.66 6.38
CA GLU A 202 -14.03 8.13 5.02
C GLU A 202 -12.76 8.13 4.14
N PHE A 203 -11.61 8.58 4.66
CA PHE A 203 -10.37 8.58 3.88
C PHE A 203 -9.85 7.15 3.70
N ILE A 204 -9.57 6.80 2.45
CA ILE A 204 -8.99 5.51 2.06
C ILE A 204 -7.47 5.65 2.08
N LEU A 205 -6.79 4.84 2.91
CA LEU A 205 -5.32 4.87 3.08
C LEU A 205 -4.60 3.66 2.47
N ARG A 206 -5.34 2.78 1.80
CA ARG A 206 -4.79 1.71 1.00
C ARG A 206 -4.57 2.16 -0.42
#